data_AF-A0A2I1H5F4-F1
#
_entry.id   AF-A0A2I1H5F4-F1
#
_cell.length_a   1.000
_cell.length_b   1.000
_cell.length_c   1.000
_cell.angle_alpha   90.00
_cell.angle_beta   90.00
_cell.angle_gamma   90.00
#
_symmetry.space_group_name_H-M   'P 1'
#
loop_
_entity.id
_entity.type
_entity.pdbx_description
1 polymer ?
#
loop_
_entity_poly.entity_id
_entity_poly.type
_entity_poly.pdbx_seq_one_letter_code
_entity_poly.pdbx_strand_id
1 'polypeptide(L)'
;MDCPSKYNGTQNPEEWLKEFRFFCLLRGIHDEHTMLELAMLKIDNTIPIPEEGISSFAELSDHLKDHITYTLQCKVAFEELKNIKYDTEMSVVEFIAKFLSLCDNSLVLNVQDQKTCLIQACPDDISRNVFRNKIKKKTSMHEIIEIFHDTM
;
A
#
# COMPACT_ATOMS: atom_id res chain seq x y z
N MET A 1 -7.94 2.73 -22.35
CA MET A 1 -7.34 2.14 -21.14
C MET A 1 -6.72 0.82 -21.55
N ASP A 2 -5.42 0.71 -21.34
CA ASP A 2 -4.66 -0.47 -21.73
C ASP A 2 -4.87 -1.60 -20.72
N CYS A 3 -4.60 -2.83 -21.15
CA CYS A 3 -4.69 -3.98 -20.28
C CYS A 3 -3.66 -3.84 -19.13
N PRO A 4 -4.03 -4.14 -17.87
CA PRO A 4 -3.08 -4.06 -16.75
C PRO A 4 -1.81 -4.84 -17.04
N SER A 5 -0.69 -4.36 -16.50
CA SER A 5 0.58 -5.09 -16.57
C SER A 5 0.46 -6.45 -15.90
N LYS A 6 1.35 -7.38 -16.25
CA LYS A 6 1.44 -8.66 -15.55
C LYS A 6 1.75 -8.42 -14.07
N TYR A 7 1.13 -9.21 -13.19
CA TYR A 7 1.43 -9.17 -11.76
C TYR A 7 2.73 -9.93 -11.49
N ASN A 8 3.73 -9.24 -10.93
CA ASN A 8 5.05 -9.81 -10.64
C ASN A 8 5.40 -9.78 -9.14
N GLY A 9 4.45 -9.44 -8.28
CA GLY A 9 4.67 -9.35 -6.83
C GLY A 9 5.18 -8.00 -6.33
N THR A 10 5.34 -6.98 -7.19
CA THR A 10 5.81 -5.64 -6.78
C THR A 10 4.68 -4.63 -6.53
N GLN A 11 3.43 -5.05 -6.71
CA GLN A 11 2.23 -4.22 -6.61
C GLN A 11 1.34 -4.76 -5.50
N ASN A 12 0.49 -3.93 -4.89
CA ASN A 12 -0.55 -4.39 -3.98
C ASN A 12 -1.54 -5.31 -4.74
N PRO A 13 -1.71 -6.59 -4.32
CA PRO A 13 -2.63 -7.53 -4.97
C PRO A 13 -4.05 -6.98 -5.11
N GLU A 14 -4.56 -6.30 -4.10
CA GLU A 14 -5.94 -5.80 -4.10
C GLU A 14 -6.12 -4.65 -5.10
N GLU A 15 -5.16 -3.73 -5.16
CA GLU A 15 -5.17 -2.64 -6.14
C GLU A 15 -5.06 -3.18 -7.57
N TRP A 16 -4.13 -4.11 -7.80
CA TRP A 16 -3.96 -4.73 -9.11
C TRP A 16 -5.22 -5.50 -9.54
N LEU A 17 -5.83 -6.27 -8.63
CA LEU A 17 -7.09 -6.97 -8.90
C LEU A 17 -8.25 -6.01 -9.17
N LYS A 18 -8.31 -4.87 -8.48
CA LYS A 18 -9.32 -3.84 -8.71
C LYS A 18 -9.18 -3.23 -10.11
N GLU A 19 -7.96 -2.88 -10.52
CA GLU A 19 -7.67 -2.40 -11.87
C GLU A 19 -8.00 -3.46 -12.93
N PHE A 20 -7.67 -4.72 -12.66
CA PHE A 20 -7.97 -5.83 -13.54
C PHE A 20 -9.47 -6.05 -13.73
N ARG A 21 -10.24 -6.06 -12.64
CA ARG A 21 -11.71 -6.15 -12.70
C ARG A 21 -12.32 -4.98 -13.46
N PHE A 22 -11.83 -3.77 -13.22
CA PHE A 22 -12.28 -2.60 -13.96
C PHE A 22 -12.01 -2.75 -15.47
N PHE A 23 -10.84 -3.24 -15.85
CA PHE A 23 -10.52 -3.55 -17.24
C PHE A 23 -11.46 -4.60 -17.85
N CYS A 24 -11.75 -5.69 -17.14
CA CYS A 24 -12.68 -6.73 -17.58
C CYS A 24 -14.08 -6.17 -17.83
N LEU A 25 -14.60 -5.37 -16.89
CA LEU A 25 -15.91 -4.72 -17.02
C LEU A 25 -15.97 -3.79 -18.24
N LEU A 26 -14.91 -3.02 -18.49
CA LEU A 26 -14.81 -2.19 -19.70
C LEU A 26 -14.83 -3.00 -21.01
N ARG A 27 -14.42 -4.27 -20.96
CA ARG A 27 -14.45 -5.20 -22.10
C ARG A 27 -15.74 -6.00 -22.20
N GLY A 28 -16.73 -5.72 -21.34
CA GLY A 28 -18.01 -6.44 -21.32
C GLY A 28 -17.91 -7.84 -20.71
N ILE A 29 -16.82 -8.13 -20.00
CA ILE A 29 -16.70 -9.36 -19.21
C ILE A 29 -17.34 -9.06 -17.86
N HIS A 30 -18.42 -9.76 -17.56
CA HIS A 30 -19.17 -9.60 -16.30
C HIS A 30 -19.15 -10.86 -15.43
N ASP A 31 -18.78 -12.00 -16.03
CA ASP A 31 -18.69 -13.28 -15.33
C ASP A 31 -17.44 -13.32 -14.43
N GLU A 32 -17.65 -13.50 -13.13
CA GLU A 32 -16.60 -13.42 -12.13
C GLU A 32 -15.57 -14.55 -12.28
N HIS A 33 -16.03 -15.76 -12.62
CA HIS A 33 -15.17 -16.91 -12.85
C HIS A 33 -14.23 -16.69 -14.05
N THR A 34 -14.77 -16.22 -15.17
CA THR A 34 -13.99 -15.86 -16.36
C THR A 34 -12.97 -14.77 -16.03
N MET A 35 -13.34 -13.76 -15.22
CA MET A 35 -12.37 -12.75 -14.80
C MET A 35 -11.25 -13.36 -13.95
N LEU A 36 -11.56 -14.28 -13.04
CA LEU A 36 -10.57 -14.92 -12.18
C LEU A 36 -9.56 -15.74 -13.00
N GLU A 37 -10.04 -16.56 -13.94
CA GLU A 37 -9.17 -17.31 -14.85
C GLU A 37 -8.25 -16.38 -15.66
N LEU A 38 -8.80 -15.29 -16.19
CA LEU A 38 -8.01 -14.31 -16.93
C LEU A 38 -6.99 -13.58 -16.05
N ALA A 39 -7.30 -13.34 -14.77
CA ALA A 39 -6.38 -12.76 -13.81
C ALA A 39 -5.20 -13.72 -13.57
N MET A 40 -5.49 -15.01 -13.34
CA MET A 40 -4.47 -16.05 -13.15
C MET A 40 -3.51 -16.15 -14.35
N LEU A 41 -4.04 -16.07 -15.58
CA LEU A 41 -3.23 -16.06 -16.80
C LEU A 41 -2.32 -14.81 -16.94
N LYS A 42 -2.57 -13.77 -16.15
CA LYS A 42 -1.85 -12.50 -16.20
C LYS A 42 -0.83 -12.35 -15.09
N ILE A 43 -0.69 -13.36 -14.24
CA ILE A 43 0.36 -13.45 -13.23
C ILE A 43 1.65 -13.89 -13.91
N ASP A 44 2.76 -13.35 -13.46
CA ASP A 44 4.08 -13.76 -13.93
C ASP A 44 4.35 -15.22 -13.56
N ASN A 45 4.89 -16.01 -14.51
CA ASN A 45 5.14 -17.44 -14.32
C ASN A 45 6.11 -17.75 -13.16
N THR A 46 6.86 -16.76 -12.66
CA THR A 46 7.68 -16.89 -11.45
C THR A 46 6.88 -17.02 -10.16
N ILE A 47 5.58 -16.70 -10.20
CA ILE A 47 4.63 -16.85 -9.08
C ILE A 47 3.75 -18.07 -9.40
N PRO A 48 4.08 -19.25 -8.84
CA PRO A 48 3.33 -20.47 -9.15
C PRO A 48 1.91 -20.37 -8.57
N ILE A 49 0.93 -20.81 -9.36
CA ILE A 49 -0.47 -20.93 -8.94
C ILE A 49 -0.74 -22.39 -8.54
N PRO A 50 -1.46 -22.66 -7.44
CA PRO A 50 -1.70 -24.02 -6.97
C PRO A 50 -2.44 -24.88 -8.02
N GLU A 51 -2.07 -26.16 -8.12
CA GLU A 51 -2.74 -27.12 -9.01
C GLU A 51 -4.20 -27.36 -8.62
N GLU A 52 -4.51 -27.26 -7.33
CA GLU A 52 -5.87 -27.36 -6.76
C GLU A 52 -6.78 -26.20 -7.21
N GLY A 53 -6.19 -25.18 -7.84
CA GLY A 53 -6.88 -24.00 -8.34
C GLY A 53 -7.13 -22.94 -7.27
N ILE A 54 -7.58 -21.78 -7.72
CA ILE A 54 -8.02 -20.67 -6.88
C ILE A 54 -9.46 -20.38 -7.28
N SER A 55 -10.37 -20.34 -6.31
CA SER A 55 -11.83 -20.29 -6.57
C SER A 55 -12.44 -18.91 -6.40
N SER A 56 -11.70 -17.97 -5.80
CA SER A 56 -12.17 -16.60 -5.57
C SER A 56 -11.05 -15.57 -5.69
N PHE A 57 -11.44 -14.31 -5.91
CA PHE A 57 -10.50 -13.18 -5.87
C PHE A 57 -9.86 -12.97 -4.50
N ALA A 58 -10.56 -13.34 -3.42
CA ALA A 58 -10.03 -13.27 -2.07
C ALA A 58 -8.88 -14.27 -1.89
N GLU A 59 -9.11 -15.53 -2.27
CA GLU A 59 -8.07 -16.56 -2.28
C GLU A 59 -6.89 -16.18 -3.19
N LEU A 60 -7.16 -15.57 -4.35
CA LEU A 60 -6.12 -15.10 -5.23
C LEU A 60 -5.28 -14.00 -4.57
N SER A 61 -5.95 -13.01 -3.99
CA SER A 61 -5.27 -11.93 -3.26
C SER A 61 -4.39 -12.49 -2.15
N ASP A 62 -4.89 -13.39 -1.32
CA ASP A 62 -4.14 -13.97 -0.21
C ASP A 62 -2.93 -14.78 -0.71
N HIS A 63 -3.11 -15.59 -1.75
CA HIS A 63 -2.01 -16.31 -2.40
C HIS A 63 -0.92 -15.38 -2.94
N LEU A 64 -1.33 -14.28 -3.58
CA LEU A 64 -0.40 -13.27 -4.09
C LEU A 64 0.32 -12.50 -2.97
N LYS A 65 -0.32 -12.31 -1.81
CA LYS A 65 0.28 -11.69 -0.61
C LYS A 65 1.31 -12.61 0.05
N ASP A 66 1.07 -13.91 0.04
CA ASP A 66 1.97 -14.91 0.63
C ASP A 66 3.24 -15.15 -0.18
N HIS A 67 3.25 -14.73 -1.45
CA HIS A 67 4.44 -14.87 -2.30
C HIS A 67 5.63 -14.02 -1.78
N ILE A 68 6.84 -14.60 -1.84
CA ILE A 68 8.05 -13.97 -1.31
C ILE A 68 8.35 -12.61 -1.93
N THR A 69 8.08 -12.42 -3.22
CA THR A 69 8.31 -11.12 -3.88
C THR A 69 7.47 -10.01 -3.27
N TYR A 70 6.19 -10.29 -2.97
CA TYR A 70 5.33 -9.29 -2.32
C TYR A 70 5.77 -9.03 -0.89
N THR A 71 6.10 -10.09 -0.15
CA THR A 71 6.65 -9.94 1.20
C THR A 71 7.93 -9.09 1.22
N LEU A 72 8.81 -9.25 0.23
CA LEU A 72 10.02 -8.43 0.08
C LEU A 72 9.70 -6.99 -0.32
N GLN A 73 8.78 -6.78 -1.26
CA GLN A 73 8.30 -5.44 -1.64
C GLN A 73 7.77 -4.67 -0.42
N CYS A 74 6.98 -5.34 0.42
CA CYS A 74 6.47 -4.74 1.64
C CYS A 74 7.56 -4.37 2.65
N LYS A 75 8.64 -5.16 2.73
CA LYS A 75 9.80 -4.83 3.56
C LYS A 75 10.54 -3.62 3.02
N VAL A 76 10.69 -3.51 1.69
CA VAL A 76 11.27 -2.32 1.05
C VAL A 76 10.44 -1.09 1.37
N ALA A 77 9.11 -1.14 1.20
CA ALA A 77 8.22 -0.03 1.53
C ALA A 77 8.33 0.39 3.02
N PHE A 78 8.48 -0.58 3.93
CA PHE A 78 8.69 -0.30 5.35
C PHE A 78 10.03 0.39 5.64
N GLU A 79 11.12 -0.05 5.02
CA GLU A 79 12.42 0.60 5.15
C GLU A 79 12.42 2.01 4.53
N GLU A 80 11.72 2.21 3.41
CA GLU A 80 11.50 3.55 2.86
C GLU A 80 10.72 4.44 3.83
N LEU A 81 9.66 3.91 4.46
CA LEU A 81 8.85 4.65 5.41
C LEU A 81 9.65 5.10 6.65
N LYS A 82 10.58 4.28 7.15
CA LYS A 82 11.46 4.68 8.27
C LYS A 82 12.40 5.83 7.91
N ASN A 83 12.76 5.92 6.64
CA ASN A 83 13.75 6.88 6.15
C ASN A 83 13.11 8.12 5.50
N ILE A 84 11.78 8.12 5.33
CA ILE A 84 11.08 9.27 4.74
C ILE A 84 11.23 10.48 5.66
N LYS A 85 11.53 11.63 5.06
CA LYS A 85 11.54 12.93 5.73
C LYS A 85 10.65 13.87 4.96
N TYR A 86 9.92 14.69 5.70
CA TYR A 86 9.24 15.83 5.13
C TYR A 86 10.28 16.86 4.72
N ASP A 87 10.22 17.23 3.44
CA ASP A 87 11.01 18.30 2.86
C ASP A 87 10.11 19.53 2.75
N THR A 88 10.55 20.67 3.25
CA THR A 88 9.81 21.94 3.19
C THR A 88 9.61 22.45 1.77
N GLU A 89 10.34 21.91 0.78
CA GLU A 89 10.11 22.19 -0.65
C GLU A 89 8.92 21.41 -1.24
N MET A 90 8.45 20.35 -0.56
CA MET A 90 7.29 19.54 -0.94
C MET A 90 6.03 20.05 -0.23
N SER A 91 4.87 19.98 -0.87
CA SER A 91 3.63 20.29 -0.14
C SER A 91 3.35 19.24 0.94
N VAL A 92 2.81 19.66 2.09
CA VAL A 92 2.45 18.74 3.17
C VAL A 92 1.46 17.67 2.70
N VAL A 93 0.55 18.04 1.79
CA VAL A 93 -0.45 17.13 1.21
C VAL A 93 0.21 16.05 0.35
N GLU A 94 1.17 16.40 -0.52
CA GLU A 94 1.93 15.42 -1.32
C GLU A 94 2.74 14.49 -0.43
N PHE A 95 3.37 15.02 0.63
CA PHE A 95 4.08 14.22 1.61
C PHE A 95 3.16 13.23 2.31
N ILE A 96 1.99 13.67 2.80
CA ILE A 96 1.00 12.81 3.45
C ILE A 96 0.53 11.72 2.49
N ALA A 97 0.25 12.06 1.22
CA ALA A 97 -0.15 11.07 0.21
C ALA A 97 0.92 10.01 0.00
N LYS A 98 2.19 10.41 -0.12
CA LYS A 98 3.33 9.49 -0.22
C LYS A 98 3.48 8.62 1.03
N PHE A 99 3.36 9.22 2.21
CA PHE A 99 3.42 8.51 3.50
C PHE A 99 2.31 7.45 3.60
N LEU A 100 1.07 7.80 3.28
CA LEU A 100 -0.07 6.87 3.31
C LEU A 100 0.10 5.73 2.31
N SER A 101 0.58 6.02 1.10
CA SER A 101 0.88 4.98 0.10
C SER A 101 1.95 4.00 0.58
N LEU A 102 3.01 4.48 1.24
CA LEU A 102 4.01 3.61 1.85
C LEU A 102 3.46 2.79 3.03
N CYS A 103 2.56 3.37 3.82
CA CYS A 103 1.87 2.63 4.88
C CYS A 103 1.05 1.46 4.32
N ASP A 104 0.27 1.71 3.29
CA ASP A 104 -0.61 0.70 2.66
C ASP A 104 0.19 -0.44 2.01
N ASN A 105 1.35 -0.11 1.44
CA ASN A 105 2.25 -1.08 0.81
C ASN A 105 3.14 -1.86 1.80
N SER A 106 3.05 -1.61 3.11
CA SER A 106 3.89 -2.28 4.10
C SER A 106 3.09 -3.28 4.93
N LEU A 107 3.54 -4.55 4.95
CA LEU A 107 2.78 -5.68 5.51
C LEU A 107 2.64 -5.66 7.05
N VAL A 108 3.26 -4.71 7.76
CA VAL A 108 3.42 -4.75 9.22
C VAL A 108 3.48 -3.36 9.85
N LEU A 109 2.45 -2.54 9.66
CA LEU A 109 2.34 -1.28 10.39
C LEU A 109 1.06 -1.23 11.20
N ASN A 110 1.19 -1.39 12.51
CA ASN A 110 0.14 -0.91 13.40
C ASN A 110 0.17 0.63 13.46
N VAL A 111 -0.89 1.21 14.00
CA VAL A 111 -1.01 2.67 14.16
C VAL A 111 0.15 3.30 14.95
N GLN A 112 0.75 2.59 15.92
CA GLN A 112 1.90 3.12 16.67
C GLN A 112 3.18 3.17 15.84
N ASP A 113 3.38 2.21 14.95
CA ASP A 113 4.53 2.19 14.04
C ASP A 113 4.41 3.34 13.03
N GLN A 114 3.21 3.53 12.45
CA GLN A 114 2.92 4.67 11.56
C GLN A 114 3.16 6.00 12.27
N LYS A 115 2.63 6.13 13.49
CA LYS A 115 2.83 7.31 14.34
C LYS A 115 4.32 7.59 14.60
N THR A 116 5.11 6.54 14.86
CA THR A 116 6.55 6.67 15.10
C THR A 116 7.28 7.14 13.85
N CYS A 117 6.97 6.57 12.69
CA CYS A 117 7.54 6.97 11.40
C CYS A 117 7.20 8.43 11.09
N LEU A 118 5.94 8.85 11.29
CA LEU A 118 5.51 10.22 11.00
C LEU A 118 6.18 11.25 11.93
N ILE A 119 6.43 10.92 13.21
CA ILE A 119 7.23 11.75 14.11
C ILE A 119 8.68 11.85 13.60
N GLN A 120 9.28 10.74 13.16
CA GLN A 120 10.66 10.73 12.66
C GLN A 120 10.81 11.51 11.36
N ALA A 121 9.75 11.56 10.54
CA ALA A 121 9.73 12.31 9.29
C ALA A 121 9.68 13.83 9.47
N CYS A 122 9.45 14.36 10.68
CA CYS A 122 9.48 15.80 10.93
C CYS A 122 10.85 16.42 10.54
N PRO A 123 10.86 17.62 9.92
CA PRO A 123 12.04 18.20 9.28
C PRO A 123 13.13 18.58 10.28
N ASP A 124 12.72 19.03 11.48
CA ASP A 124 13.61 19.48 12.54
C ASP A 124 13.10 19.06 13.95
N ASP A 125 13.96 19.23 14.96
CA ASP A 125 13.67 18.83 16.34
C ASP A 125 12.57 19.66 17.03
N ILE A 126 12.40 20.93 16.65
CA ILE A 126 11.36 21.82 17.21
C ILE A 126 10.00 21.33 16.74
N SER A 127 9.83 21.20 15.42
CA SER A 127 8.61 20.70 14.78
C SER A 127 8.26 19.31 15.29
N ARG A 128 9.27 18.42 15.40
CA ARG A 128 9.12 17.07 15.96
C ARG A 128 8.59 17.09 17.39
N ASN A 129 9.12 17.94 18.25
CA ASN A 129 8.71 18.03 19.66
C ASN A 129 7.29 18.59 19.80
N VAL A 130 6.95 19.63 19.03
CA VAL A 130 5.59 20.20 19.00
C VAL A 130 4.59 19.14 18.54
N PHE A 131 4.88 18.48 17.42
CA PHE A 131 4.03 17.45 16.86
C PHE A 131 3.83 16.28 17.83
N ARG A 132 4.92 15.71 18.35
CA ARG A 132 4.91 14.62 19.34
C ARG A 132 4.04 14.96 20.56
N ASN A 133 4.11 16.19 21.05
CA ASN A 133 3.31 16.63 22.20
C ASN A 133 1.82 16.71 21.87
N LYS A 134 1.45 17.26 20.71
CA LYS A 134 0.04 17.36 20.26
C LYS A 134 -0.61 15.98 20.07
N ILE A 135 0.14 15.00 19.58
CA ILE A 135 -0.39 13.66 19.29
C ILE A 135 -0.25 12.65 20.43
N LYS A 136 0.29 13.04 21.60
CA LYS A 136 0.66 12.11 22.68
C LYS A 136 -0.47 11.17 23.09
N LYS A 137 -1.70 11.67 23.21
CA LYS A 137 -2.90 10.90 23.61
C LYS A 137 -3.76 10.44 22.43
N LYS A 138 -3.31 10.69 21.20
CA LYS A 138 -4.06 10.42 19.97
C LYS A 138 -3.80 8.99 19.50
N THR A 139 -4.89 8.29 19.18
CA THR A 139 -4.92 6.91 18.68
C THR A 139 -5.49 6.80 17.28
N SER A 140 -6.15 7.83 16.76
CA SER A 140 -6.64 7.88 15.38
C SER A 140 -5.55 8.42 14.47
N MET A 141 -5.21 7.67 13.42
CA MET A 141 -4.27 8.14 12.40
C MET A 141 -4.81 9.35 11.65
N HIS A 142 -6.12 9.43 11.44
CA HIS A 142 -6.76 10.59 10.82
C HIS A 142 -6.48 11.87 11.62
N GLU A 143 -6.74 11.85 12.94
CA GLU A 143 -6.44 12.99 13.81
C GLU A 143 -4.93 13.31 13.86
N ILE A 144 -4.08 12.29 13.82
CA ILE A 144 -2.62 12.47 13.83
C ILE A 144 -2.15 13.16 12.55
N ILE A 145 -2.71 12.80 11.38
CA ILE A 145 -2.39 13.38 10.08
C ILE A 145 -2.87 14.83 9.99
N GLU A 146 -4.07 15.15 10.47
CA GLU A 146 -4.56 16.53 10.56
C GLU A 146 -3.62 17.40 11.40
N ILE A 147 -3.20 16.89 12.57
CA ILE A 147 -2.26 17.60 13.44
C ILE A 147 -0.90 17.78 12.75
N PHE A 148 -0.47 16.83 11.92
CA PHE A 148 0.77 16.94 11.14
C PHE A 148 0.65 18.07 10.13
N HIS A 149 -0.43 18.08 9.35
CA HIS A 149 -0.74 19.15 8.41
C HIS A 149 -0.72 20.54 9.05
N ASP A 150 -1.30 20.69 10.25
CA ASP A 150 -1.35 21.97 10.96
C ASP A 150 -0.05 22.36 11.67
N THR A 151 0.93 21.47 11.73
CA THR A 151 2.20 21.70 12.45
C THR A 151 3.38 21.92 11.52
N MET A 152 3.34 21.37 10.30
CA MET A 152 4.39 21.51 9.30
C MET A 152 4.32 22.83 8.52
#